data_AF-A0A959R306-F1
#
_entry.id   AF-A0A959R306-F1
#
_cell.length_a   1.000
_cell.length_b   1.000
_cell.length_c   1.000
_cell.angle_alpha   90.00
_cell.angle_beta   90.00
_cell.angle_gamma   90.00
#
_symmetry.space_group_name_H-M   'P 1'
#
loop_
_entity.id
_entity.type
_entity.pdbx_description
1 polymer ?
#
loop_
_entity_poly.entity_id
_entity_poly.type
_entity_poly.pdbx_seq_one_letter_code
_entity_poly.pdbx_strand_id
1 'polypeptide(L)'
;MNKRRLSKGDLCRIFGLYSRSSGIVYYQTLRNDYFTDEDLEALGITRKRYNNIKGSRQFSFAESRRIIEYFKIESYEIDQIES
;
A
#
# COMPACT_ATOMS: atom_id res chain seq x y z
N MET A 1 -5.36 14.40 -10.31
CA MET A 1 -4.66 13.13 -9.94
C MET A 1 -3.63 13.44 -8.88
N ASN A 2 -3.81 12.88 -7.69
CA ASN A 2 -2.98 13.14 -6.53
C ASN A 2 -1.54 12.63 -6.80
N LYS A 3 -0.50 13.48 -6.66
CA LYS A 3 0.91 13.16 -7.00
C LYS A 3 1.62 12.32 -5.91
N ARG A 4 0.86 11.60 -5.08
CA ARG A 4 1.33 11.03 -3.82
C ARG A 4 2.04 9.70 -4.01
N ARG A 5 3.06 9.48 -3.18
CA ARG A 5 3.78 8.20 -3.06
C ARG A 5 3.15 7.41 -1.91
N LEU A 6 2.56 6.27 -2.23
CA LEU A 6 1.98 5.38 -1.21
C LEU A 6 3.09 4.61 -0.50
N SER A 7 2.86 4.21 0.74
CA SER A 7 3.66 3.20 1.44
C SER A 7 2.85 1.92 1.66
N LYS A 8 3.52 0.81 1.98
CA LYS A 8 2.82 -0.43 2.38
C LYS A 8 1.90 -0.20 3.59
N GLY A 9 2.26 0.72 4.48
CA GLY A 9 1.42 1.11 5.60
C GLY A 9 0.15 1.85 5.16
N ASP A 10 0.24 2.72 4.16
CA ASP A 10 -0.93 3.42 3.60
C ASP A 10 -1.88 2.44 2.92
N LEU A 11 -1.35 1.48 2.16
CA LEU A 11 -2.16 0.40 1.57
C LEU A 11 -2.85 -0.42 2.65
N CYS A 12 -2.14 -0.76 3.74
CA CYS A 12 -2.76 -1.48 4.84
C CYS A 12 -3.89 -0.67 5.49
N ARG A 13 -3.79 0.66 5.56
CA ARG A 13 -4.89 1.51 6.04
C ARG A 13 -6.08 1.49 5.09
N ILE A 14 -5.85 1.63 3.78
CA ILE A 14 -6.89 1.57 2.73
C ILE A 14 -7.63 0.25 2.81
N PHE A 15 -6.89 -0.85 2.88
CA PHE A 15 -7.47 -2.19 2.95
C PHE A 15 -7.99 -2.56 4.35
N GLY A 16 -7.97 -1.65 5.33
CA GLY A 16 -8.42 -1.89 6.70
C GLY A 16 -7.58 -2.91 7.49
N LEU A 17 -6.41 -3.28 6.96
CA LEU A 17 -5.37 -4.10 7.59
C LEU A 17 -4.63 -3.35 8.71
N TYR A 18 -5.29 -2.41 9.37
CA TYR A 18 -4.72 -1.53 10.39
C TYR A 18 -5.72 -1.34 11.53
N SER A 19 -5.32 -1.67 12.76
CA SER A 19 -6.09 -1.32 13.94
C SER A 19 -5.81 0.11 14.36
N ARG A 20 -6.85 0.92 14.33
CA ARG A 20 -6.83 2.29 14.85
C ARG A 20 -6.59 2.35 16.35
N SER A 21 -7.01 1.33 17.12
CA SER A 21 -6.89 1.30 18.59
C SER A 21 -5.49 0.93 19.07
N SER A 22 -4.79 0.05 18.36
CA SER A 22 -3.46 -0.44 18.76
C SER A 22 -2.32 0.13 17.89
N GLY A 23 -2.63 0.77 16.77
CA GLY A 23 -1.64 1.22 15.78
C GLY A 23 -0.97 0.08 15.01
N ILE A 24 -1.41 -1.17 15.21
CA ILE A 24 -0.82 -2.37 14.60
C ILE A 24 -1.38 -2.57 13.20
N VAL A 25 -0.47 -2.85 12.26
CA VAL A 25 -0.81 -3.29 10.90
C VAL A 25 -0.95 -4.82 10.90
N TYR A 26 -2.16 -5.30 10.67
CA TYR A 26 -2.50 -6.71 10.52
C TYR A 26 -2.38 -7.10 9.05
N TYR A 27 -1.21 -7.53 8.62
CA TYR A 27 -0.93 -7.95 7.23
C TYR A 27 -1.74 -9.17 6.73
N GLN A 28 -2.71 -9.67 7.50
CA GLN A 28 -3.31 -11.00 7.29
C GLN A 28 -4.81 -11.01 6.97
N THR A 29 -5.55 -9.90 6.93
CA THR A 29 -7.01 -10.00 6.71
C THR A 29 -7.64 -8.72 6.17
N LEU A 30 -7.98 -8.67 4.86
CA LEU A 30 -9.23 -8.02 4.40
C LEU A 30 -9.62 -8.19 2.92
N ARG A 31 -10.96 -8.27 2.80
CA ARG A 31 -11.91 -8.06 1.70
C ARG A 31 -11.91 -8.93 0.45
N ASN A 32 -10.77 -9.38 -0.09
CA ASN A 32 -10.79 -10.42 -1.15
C ASN A 32 -9.43 -11.13 -1.39
N ASP A 33 -8.29 -10.61 -0.91
CA ASP A 33 -7.02 -11.36 -0.84
C ASP A 33 -5.94 -10.57 -0.09
N TYR A 34 -4.87 -11.26 0.31
CA TYR A 34 -3.74 -10.71 1.08
C TYR A 34 -2.90 -9.72 0.25
N PHE A 35 -2.40 -8.61 0.84
CA PHE A 35 -1.32 -7.80 0.21
C PHE A 35 0.04 -8.37 0.60
N THR A 36 0.47 -9.39 -0.14
CA THR A 36 1.66 -10.18 0.13
C THR A 36 2.91 -9.61 -0.54
N ASP A 37 4.04 -10.28 -0.35
CA ASP A 37 5.23 -9.99 -1.15
C ASP A 37 5.07 -10.49 -2.60
N GLU A 38 4.15 -11.42 -2.88
CA GLU A 38 3.86 -11.93 -4.24
C GLU A 38 3.14 -10.87 -5.08
N ASP A 39 2.23 -10.09 -4.47
CA ASP A 39 1.60 -8.94 -5.15
C ASP A 39 2.62 -7.86 -5.50
N LEU A 40 3.60 -7.63 -4.61
CA LEU A 40 4.71 -6.72 -4.90
C LEU A 40 5.51 -7.22 -6.10
N GLU A 41 5.78 -8.53 -6.19
CA GLU A 41 6.45 -9.12 -7.35
C GLU A 41 5.63 -9.02 -8.63
N ALA A 42 4.32 -9.26 -8.59
CA ALA A 42 3.41 -9.07 -9.73
C ALA A 42 3.40 -7.62 -10.24
N LEU A 43 3.60 -6.65 -9.34
CA LEU A 43 3.76 -5.23 -9.65
C LEU A 43 5.20 -4.86 -10.06
N GLY A 44 6.11 -5.82 -10.18
CA GLY A 44 7.52 -5.61 -10.51
C GLY A 44 8.33 -4.91 -9.40
N ILE A 45 7.83 -4.92 -8.17
CA ILE A 45 8.46 -4.35 -6.99
C ILE A 45 9.15 -5.49 -6.23
N THR A 46 10.41 -5.74 -6.55
CA THR A 46 11.15 -6.83 -5.90
C THR A 46 11.32 -6.58 -4.39
N ARG A 47 11.38 -7.66 -3.60
CA ARG A 47 11.68 -7.59 -2.17
C ARG A 47 12.98 -6.84 -1.87
N LYS A 48 14.02 -7.03 -2.71
CA LYS A 48 15.29 -6.28 -2.61
C LYS A 48 15.07 -4.78 -2.82
N ARG A 49 14.28 -4.39 -3.82
CA ARG A 49 13.93 -2.99 -4.06
C ARG A 49 13.17 -2.41 -2.87
N TYR A 50 12.15 -3.11 -2.39
CA TYR A 50 11.32 -2.68 -1.28
C TYR A 50 12.14 -2.49 0.02
N ASN A 51 13.01 -3.45 0.34
CA ASN A 51 13.88 -3.38 1.53
C ASN A 51 14.96 -2.29 1.44
N ASN A 52 15.38 -1.91 0.23
CA ASN A 52 16.37 -0.86 0.00
C ASN A 52 15.79 0.56 0.03
N ILE A 53 14.47 0.74 0.24
CA ILE A 53 13.87 2.06 0.40
C ILE A 53 14.24 2.60 1.81
N LYS A 54 15.36 3.33 1.89
CA LYS A 54 15.77 4.06 3.10
C LYS A 54 14.81 5.20 3.38
N GLY A 55 14.26 5.23 4.60
CA GLY A 55 13.30 6.25 5.05
C GLY A 55 11.92 6.01 4.45
N SER A 56 10.95 5.64 5.29
CA SER A 56 9.50 5.52 5.02
C SER A 56 8.96 4.33 4.19
N ARG A 57 9.79 3.49 3.55
CA ARG A 57 9.32 2.38 2.68
C ARG A 57 8.22 2.81 1.68
N GLN A 58 8.35 4.03 1.14
CA GLN A 58 7.45 4.62 0.15
C GLN A 58 7.75 4.11 -1.26
N PHE A 59 6.70 3.74 -1.98
CA PHE A 59 6.73 3.43 -3.39
C PHE A 59 7.00 4.71 -4.21
N SER A 60 7.66 4.57 -5.35
CA SER A 60 7.75 5.63 -6.35
C SER A 60 6.36 6.00 -6.87
N PHE A 61 6.27 7.13 -7.59
CA PHE A 61 5.01 7.56 -8.19
C PHE A 61 4.47 6.54 -9.22
N ALA A 62 5.36 5.98 -10.05
CA ALA A 62 5.00 4.97 -11.03
C ALA A 62 4.54 3.66 -10.36
N GLU A 63 5.20 3.23 -9.28
CA GLU A 63 4.77 2.08 -8.47
C GLU A 63 3.41 2.33 -7.81
N SER A 64 3.21 3.53 -7.25
CA SER A 64 1.94 3.91 -6.62
C SER A 64 0.77 3.87 -7.61
N ARG A 65 0.97 4.34 -8.85
CA ARG A 65 -0.07 4.24 -9.89
C ARG A 65 -0.42 2.80 -10.25
N ARG A 66 0.59 1.94 -10.43
CA ARG A 66 0.37 0.51 -10.72
C ARG A 66 -0.38 -0.18 -9.60
N ILE A 67 -0.06 0.13 -8.35
CA ILE A 67 -0.77 -0.39 -7.17
C ILE A 67 -2.24 0.06 -7.18
N ILE A 68 -2.50 1.36 -7.38
CA ILE A 68 -3.87 1.90 -7.44
C ILE A 68 -4.68 1.19 -8.54
N GLU A 69 -4.10 1.04 -9.73
CA GLU A 69 -4.73 0.37 -10.87
C GLU A 69 -4.98 -1.13 -10.59
N TYR A 70 -3.99 -1.84 -10.05
CA TYR A 70 -4.08 -3.28 -9.77
C TYR A 70 -5.16 -3.60 -8.72
N PHE A 71 -5.22 -2.83 -7.64
CA PHE A 71 -6.21 -3.02 -6.57
C PHE A 71 -7.51 -2.26 -6.78
N LYS A 72 -7.64 -1.50 -7.88
CA LYS A 72 -8.80 -0.65 -8.17
C LYS A 72 -9.15 0.27 -6.98
N ILE A 73 -8.12 0.87 -6.39
CA ILE A 73 -8.28 1.80 -5.27
C ILE A 73 -8.94 3.08 -5.79
N GLU A 74 -10.05 3.46 -5.19
CA GLU A 74 -10.79 4.64 -5.57
C GLU A 74 -10.19 5.91 -4.93
N SER A 75 -10.41 7.08 -5.54
CA SER A 75 -9.80 8.33 -5.08
C SER A 75 -10.18 8.69 -3.64
N TYR A 76 -11.44 8.44 -3.26
CA TYR A 76 -11.92 8.74 -1.90
C TYR A 76 -11.23 7.89 -0.82
N GLU A 77 -10.75 6.69 -1.17
CA GLU A 77 -10.04 5.81 -0.22
C GLU A 77 -8.63 6.33 0.06
N ILE A 78 -8.00 6.96 -0.93
CA ILE A 78 -6.71 7.64 -0.78
C ILE A 78 -6.86 8.87 0.12
N ASP A 79 -7.93 9.64 -0.09
CA ASP A 79 -8.20 10.87 0.66
C ASP A 79 -8.48 10.60 2.16
N GLN A 80 -9.01 9.44 2.51
CA GLN A 80 -9.23 9.02 3.92
C GLN A 80 -7.94 8.80 4.72
N ILE A 81 -6.79 8.66 4.06
CA ILE A 81 -5.48 8.54 4.73
C ILE A 81 -4.93 9.93 5.12
N GLU A 82 -5.55 11.02 4.64
CA GLU A 82 -5.10 12.39 4.89
C GLU A 82 -5.68 13.03 6.16
N SER A 83 -6.66 12.38 6.81
CA SER A 83 -7.34 12.84 8.05
C SER A 83 -6.83 12.12 9.29
#